data_AF-A0A816BZ72-F1
#
_entry.id   AF-A0A816BZ72-F1
#
_cell.length_a   1.000
_cell.length_b   1.000
_cell.length_c   1.000
_cell.angle_alpha   90.00
_cell.angle_beta   90.00
_cell.angle_gamma   90.00
#
_symmetry.space_group_name_H-M   'P 1'
#
loop_
_entity.id
_entity.type
_entity.pdbx_description
1 polymer ?
#
loop_
_entity_poly.entity_id
_entity_poly.type
_entity_poly.pdbx_seq_one_letter_code
_entity_poly.pdbx_strand_id
1 'polypeptide(L)'
;MKKAYDVIIVGAGHNGLVTSAYLARQGLRVLVCEKRAIVGGAACTEEIIKDFKFSRASYLLSLFRPKIIDDLNLREHGLKYYFRDPCSYTPIKNPLNHSQRSLLLSSTDTQFNMKQLSNFSKKDAEMFPKYEEWLTKICRALDELIYSPPADLGQMSKQNKISDRFRAYNYSARIFYNLFQKLGLKGSLDLYQLLTSSASKILDQWFESDIIKATLATDGLIGAMLGPYDRGTGYILLHHVMGGLDGRANAWYYVQGGMGGVSNAIASSARAAGVEIRTNCSVKHIDIRNSKVEGVVLENGEEIKGKIVASNATGYTTFKNLILNDVIQTNAELVELKRHILQMDYSSGTTKINLALSGLP
;
A
#
# COMPACT_ATOMS: atom_id res chain seq x y z
N MET A 1 -21.62 26.45 -23.01
CA MET A 1 -20.22 26.01 -22.75
C MET A 1 -20.24 25.01 -21.60
N LYS A 2 -19.67 23.80 -21.76
CA LYS A 2 -19.48 22.89 -20.62
C LYS A 2 -18.56 23.60 -19.63
N LYS A 3 -18.98 23.76 -18.37
CA LYS A 3 -18.17 24.42 -17.33
C LYS A 3 -16.84 23.64 -17.18
N ALA A 4 -15.72 24.30 -16.90
CA ALA A 4 -14.43 23.64 -16.65
C ALA A 4 -14.43 22.88 -15.31
N TYR A 5 -13.71 21.76 -15.19
CA TYR A 5 -13.55 21.06 -13.91
C TYR A 5 -12.56 21.80 -13.01
N ASP A 6 -12.70 21.66 -11.70
CA ASP A 6 -11.70 22.19 -10.77
C ASP A 6 -10.49 21.25 -10.75
N VAL A 7 -10.72 19.94 -10.73
CA VAL A 7 -9.66 18.93 -10.71
C VAL A 7 -9.97 17.80 -11.70
N ILE A 8 -8.95 17.40 -12.47
CA ILE A 8 -8.97 16.20 -13.31
C ILE A 8 -7.98 15.18 -12.72
N ILE A 9 -8.44 13.97 -12.46
CA ILE A 9 -7.62 12.84 -12.00
C ILE A 9 -7.33 11.92 -13.18
N VAL A 10 -6.07 11.64 -13.46
CA VAL A 10 -5.66 10.70 -14.52
C VAL A 10 -5.43 9.32 -13.92
N GLY A 11 -6.36 8.39 -14.17
CA GLY A 11 -6.35 7.00 -13.72
C GLY A 11 -7.25 6.74 -12.51
N ALA A 12 -8.19 5.80 -12.64
CA ALA A 12 -9.12 5.38 -11.58
C ALA A 12 -8.58 4.22 -10.74
N GLY A 13 -7.29 4.20 -10.42
CA GLY A 13 -6.76 3.37 -9.33
C GLY A 13 -7.33 3.78 -7.97
N HIS A 14 -7.28 2.90 -6.97
CA HIS A 14 -7.84 3.17 -5.64
C HIS A 14 -7.39 4.50 -5.02
N ASN A 15 -6.11 4.90 -5.17
CA ASN A 15 -5.62 6.19 -4.68
C ASN A 15 -6.31 7.38 -5.37
N GLY A 16 -6.36 7.42 -6.70
CA GLY A 16 -7.05 8.47 -7.45
C GLY A 16 -8.54 8.53 -7.17
N LEU A 17 -9.19 7.37 -6.94
CA LEU A 17 -10.59 7.32 -6.51
C LEU A 17 -10.78 7.93 -5.13
N VAL A 18 -9.93 7.60 -4.14
CA VAL A 18 -9.95 8.20 -2.80
C VAL A 18 -9.73 9.71 -2.87
N THR A 19 -8.69 10.14 -3.59
CA THR A 19 -8.41 11.57 -3.82
C THR A 19 -9.61 12.28 -4.43
N SER A 20 -10.24 11.70 -5.45
CA SER A 20 -11.42 12.30 -6.09
C SER A 20 -12.59 12.45 -5.13
N ALA A 21 -12.84 11.46 -4.28
CA ALA A 21 -13.93 11.47 -3.32
C ALA A 21 -13.74 12.57 -2.27
N TYR A 22 -12.54 12.69 -1.69
CA TYR A 22 -12.24 13.74 -0.73
C TYR A 22 -12.33 15.15 -1.33
N LEU A 23 -11.80 15.35 -2.55
CA LEU A 23 -11.89 16.64 -3.23
C LEU A 23 -13.34 17.04 -3.53
N ALA A 24 -14.18 16.10 -3.99
CA ALA A 24 -15.58 16.38 -4.26
C ALA A 24 -16.38 16.66 -2.99
N ARG A 25 -16.08 15.99 -1.86
CA ARG A 25 -16.68 16.30 -0.55
C ARG A 25 -16.32 17.70 -0.03
N GLN A 26 -15.24 18.31 -0.54
CA GLN A 26 -14.91 19.72 -0.32
C GLN A 26 -15.57 20.67 -1.33
N GLY A 27 -16.54 20.18 -2.13
CA GLY A 27 -17.30 20.97 -3.08
C GLY A 27 -16.63 21.22 -4.43
N LEU A 28 -15.48 20.58 -4.71
CA LEU A 28 -14.78 20.72 -5.99
C LEU A 28 -15.45 19.88 -7.07
N ARG A 29 -15.51 20.39 -8.30
CA ARG A 29 -15.99 19.61 -9.44
C ARG A 29 -14.86 18.75 -10.00
N VAL A 30 -14.97 17.44 -9.81
CA VAL A 30 -13.89 16.49 -10.13
C VAL A 30 -14.29 15.57 -11.29
N LEU A 31 -13.35 15.37 -12.22
CA LEU A 31 -13.41 14.33 -13.24
C LEU A 31 -12.31 13.30 -13.00
N VAL A 32 -12.62 12.02 -13.13
CA VAL A 32 -11.63 10.93 -13.18
C VAL A 32 -11.66 10.31 -14.58
N CYS A 33 -10.50 10.27 -15.23
CA CYS A 33 -10.32 9.64 -16.55
C CYS A 33 -9.60 8.30 -16.40
N GLU A 34 -10.29 7.20 -16.66
CA GLU A 34 -9.72 5.85 -16.66
C GLU A 34 -9.64 5.29 -18.07
N LYS A 35 -8.45 4.85 -18.48
CA LYS A 35 -8.23 4.33 -19.83
C LYS A 35 -8.96 3.01 -20.09
N ARG A 36 -9.16 2.19 -19.06
CA ARG A 36 -9.82 0.87 -19.17
C ARG A 36 -11.33 1.01 -19.01
N ALA A 37 -12.05 -0.07 -19.34
CA ALA A 37 -13.49 -0.17 -19.08
C ALA A 37 -13.85 -0.33 -17.59
N ILE A 38 -12.85 -0.64 -16.74
CA ILE A 38 -13.02 -0.94 -15.32
C ILE A 38 -12.13 -0.04 -14.45
N VAL A 39 -12.55 0.20 -13.22
CA VAL A 39 -11.79 0.96 -12.22
C VAL A 39 -11.00 0.05 -11.28
N GLY A 40 -10.09 0.63 -10.51
CA GLY A 40 -9.40 0.02 -9.38
C GLY A 40 -7.90 -0.19 -9.53
N GLY A 41 -7.38 -0.12 -10.76
CA GLY A 41 -5.94 -0.30 -11.02
C GLY A 41 -5.43 -1.62 -10.43
N ALA A 42 -4.46 -1.57 -9.53
CA ALA A 42 -3.93 -2.75 -8.84
C ALA A 42 -4.95 -3.48 -7.94
N ALA A 43 -6.04 -2.81 -7.55
CA ALA A 43 -7.12 -3.37 -6.74
C ALA A 43 -8.39 -3.62 -7.58
N CYS A 44 -8.24 -4.04 -8.84
CA CYS A 44 -9.35 -4.52 -9.65
C CYS A 44 -9.58 -6.03 -9.50
N THR A 45 -10.82 -6.45 -9.76
CA THR A 45 -11.19 -7.85 -9.96
C THR A 45 -11.83 -7.99 -11.32
N GLU A 46 -11.38 -8.98 -12.08
CA GLU A 46 -11.77 -9.20 -13.47
C GLU A 46 -12.28 -10.62 -13.67
N GLU A 47 -13.28 -10.78 -14.53
CA GLU A 47 -13.70 -12.08 -15.04
C GLU A 47 -12.79 -12.45 -16.20
N ILE A 48 -11.83 -13.35 -15.95
CA ILE A 48 -10.84 -13.77 -16.96
C ILE A 48 -11.31 -15.07 -17.64
N ILE A 49 -11.97 -15.93 -16.87
CA ILE A 49 -12.61 -17.16 -17.33
C ILE A 49 -14.09 -16.99 -17.01
N LYS A 50 -14.98 -17.35 -17.95
CA LYS A 50 -16.42 -17.22 -17.79
C LYS A 50 -16.85 -17.80 -16.43
N ASP A 51 -17.64 -17.05 -15.67
CA ASP A 51 -18.13 -17.37 -14.33
C ASP A 51 -17.07 -17.35 -13.20
N PHE A 52 -15.79 -17.08 -13.51
CA PHE A 52 -14.69 -16.98 -12.53
C PHE A 52 -14.03 -15.60 -12.50
N LYS A 53 -14.00 -15.01 -11.31
CA LYS A 53 -13.43 -13.68 -11.05
C LYS A 53 -12.11 -13.77 -10.30
N PHE A 54 -11.13 -12.97 -10.72
CA PHE A 54 -9.79 -12.94 -10.15
C PHE A 54 -9.37 -11.51 -9.82
N SER A 55 -8.95 -11.26 -8.58
CA SER A 55 -8.23 -10.03 -8.24
C SER A 55 -6.89 -10.02 -8.97
N ARG A 56 -6.49 -8.94 -9.65
CA ARG A 56 -5.30 -8.97 -10.52
C ARG A 56 -3.99 -8.88 -9.77
N ALA A 57 -3.75 -7.77 -9.06
CA ALA A 57 -2.50 -7.56 -8.33
C ALA A 57 -2.70 -7.74 -6.82
N SER A 58 -3.52 -6.90 -6.18
CA SER A 58 -3.87 -7.06 -4.78
C SER A 58 -4.86 -8.22 -4.57
N TYR A 59 -4.74 -8.97 -3.48
CA TYR A 59 -5.59 -10.13 -3.18
C TYR A 59 -6.04 -10.23 -1.71
N LEU A 60 -5.55 -9.35 -0.84
CA LEU A 60 -5.97 -9.23 0.56
C LEU A 60 -6.12 -7.76 0.95
N LEU A 61 -6.93 -7.52 1.97
CA LEU A 61 -7.16 -6.20 2.56
C LEU A 61 -6.62 -6.18 3.99
N SER A 62 -5.73 -5.24 4.30
CA SER A 62 -5.18 -5.04 5.65
C SER A 62 -4.60 -3.64 5.85
N LEU A 63 -3.76 -3.21 4.92
CA LEU A 63 -3.05 -1.92 4.99
C LEU A 63 -3.86 -0.71 4.48
N PHE A 64 -5.11 -0.95 4.08
CA PHE A 64 -6.00 0.13 3.70
C PHE A 64 -6.51 0.83 4.96
N ARG A 65 -6.37 2.15 5.03
CA ARG A 65 -6.61 2.92 6.26
C ARG A 65 -8.07 2.78 6.71
N PRO A 66 -8.33 2.37 7.98
CA PRO A 66 -9.68 2.36 8.53
C PRO A 66 -10.38 3.72 8.41
N LYS A 67 -9.65 4.81 8.65
CA LYS A 67 -10.17 6.17 8.52
C LYS A 67 -10.75 6.47 7.13
N ILE A 68 -10.19 5.91 6.06
CA ILE A 68 -10.72 6.11 4.70
C ILE A 68 -12.04 5.33 4.53
N ILE A 69 -12.15 4.13 5.12
CA ILE A 69 -13.40 3.36 5.11
C ILE A 69 -14.51 4.15 5.79
N ASP A 70 -14.20 4.75 6.94
CA ASP A 70 -15.16 5.50 7.74
C ASP A 70 -15.50 6.86 7.10
N ASP A 71 -14.51 7.67 6.73
CA ASP A 71 -14.73 8.99 6.11
C ASP A 71 -15.55 8.92 4.81
N LEU A 72 -15.39 7.84 4.05
CA LEU A 72 -16.08 7.61 2.77
C LEU A 72 -17.30 6.69 2.89
N ASN A 73 -17.69 6.29 4.12
CA ASN A 73 -18.79 5.37 4.40
C ASN A 73 -18.78 4.10 3.53
N LEU A 74 -17.61 3.49 3.29
CA LEU A 74 -17.48 2.46 2.25
C LEU A 74 -18.34 1.23 2.49
N ARG A 75 -18.70 0.93 3.75
CA ARG A 75 -19.62 -0.16 4.11
C ARG A 75 -21.03 0.08 3.56
N GLU A 76 -21.51 1.32 3.58
CA GLU A 76 -22.79 1.73 2.96
C GLU A 76 -22.72 1.63 1.43
N HIS A 77 -21.54 1.81 0.87
CA HIS A 77 -21.24 1.62 -0.56
C HIS A 77 -20.90 0.16 -0.94
N GLY A 78 -21.23 -0.80 -0.07
CA GLY A 78 -21.17 -2.24 -0.38
C GLY A 78 -19.84 -2.91 -0.09
N LEU A 79 -18.88 -2.24 0.56
CA LEU A 79 -17.65 -2.88 1.03
C LEU A 79 -17.98 -3.93 2.09
N LYS A 80 -17.72 -5.20 1.75
CA LYS A 80 -17.82 -6.35 2.65
C LYS A 80 -16.52 -7.15 2.60
N TYR A 81 -16.05 -7.59 3.75
CA TYR A 81 -14.83 -8.39 3.85
C TYR A 81 -14.92 -9.35 5.04
N TYR A 82 -14.14 -10.40 4.98
CA TYR A 82 -14.15 -11.53 5.92
C TYR A 82 -12.76 -11.69 6.52
N PHE A 83 -12.70 -11.89 7.83
CA PHE A 83 -11.45 -12.10 8.52
C PHE A 83 -10.74 -13.35 8.00
N ARG A 84 -9.43 -13.26 7.77
CA ARG A 84 -8.62 -14.36 7.28
C ARG A 84 -8.04 -15.15 8.44
N ASP A 85 -8.61 -16.33 8.68
CA ASP A 85 -8.08 -17.31 9.62
C ASP A 85 -8.31 -18.74 9.09
N PRO A 86 -7.28 -19.61 8.99
CA PRO A 86 -5.88 -19.40 9.37
C PRO A 86 -5.17 -18.33 8.52
N CYS A 87 -4.18 -17.66 9.12
CA CYS A 87 -3.40 -16.61 8.48
C CYS A 87 -2.15 -17.15 7.76
N SER A 88 -1.77 -18.41 7.99
CA SER A 88 -0.70 -19.02 7.22
C SER A 88 -0.88 -20.52 7.08
N TYR A 89 -0.43 -21.05 5.95
CA TYR A 89 -0.28 -22.46 5.68
C TYR A 89 1.05 -22.67 4.93
N THR A 90 2.02 -23.31 5.58
CA THR A 90 3.32 -23.62 5.00
C THR A 90 3.43 -25.13 4.80
N PRO A 91 3.34 -25.65 3.56
CA PRO A 91 3.54 -27.08 3.29
C PRO A 91 5.02 -27.47 3.46
N ILE A 92 5.27 -28.69 3.94
CA ILE A 92 6.62 -29.20 4.23
C ILE A 92 6.96 -30.34 3.26
N LYS A 93 8.07 -30.18 2.53
CA LYS A 93 8.48 -31.13 1.48
C LYS A 93 8.89 -32.50 2.02
N ASN A 94 9.43 -32.57 3.24
CA ASN A 94 9.92 -33.80 3.89
C ASN A 94 9.51 -33.85 5.38
N PRO A 95 8.26 -34.23 5.70
CA PRO A 95 7.79 -34.27 7.09
C PRO A 95 8.39 -35.46 7.85
N LEU A 96 8.79 -35.28 9.12
CA LEU A 96 9.29 -36.41 9.93
C LEU A 96 8.16 -37.36 10.35
N ASN A 97 6.91 -36.87 10.39
CA ASN A 97 5.71 -37.65 10.71
C ASN A 97 4.44 -36.99 10.12
N HIS A 98 3.29 -37.67 10.23
CA HIS A 98 2.02 -37.17 9.70
C HIS A 98 1.57 -35.83 10.29
N SER A 99 1.92 -35.51 11.54
CA SER A 99 1.60 -34.23 12.19
C SER A 99 2.46 -33.04 11.73
N GLN A 100 3.55 -33.27 10.99
CA GLN A 100 4.47 -32.24 10.52
C GLN A 100 4.41 -32.00 9.00
N ARG A 101 3.28 -32.33 8.35
CA ARG A 101 3.11 -32.11 6.91
C ARG A 101 2.97 -30.63 6.53
N SER A 102 2.62 -29.80 7.49
CA SER A 102 2.48 -28.35 7.31
C SER A 102 2.62 -27.62 8.64
N LEU A 103 2.92 -26.32 8.57
CA LEU A 103 2.74 -25.38 9.68
C LEU A 103 1.52 -24.50 9.38
N LEU A 104 0.53 -24.53 10.28
CA LEU A 104 -0.60 -23.61 10.28
C LEU A 104 -0.40 -22.54 11.34
N LEU A 105 -0.77 -21.30 11.02
CA LEU A 105 -0.85 -20.21 12.00
C LEU A 105 -2.23 -19.56 11.93
N SER A 106 -2.79 -19.28 13.09
CA SER A 106 -4.01 -18.50 13.30
C SER A 106 -3.64 -17.06 13.66
N SER A 107 -4.45 -16.10 13.19
CA SER A 107 -4.32 -14.71 13.63
C SER A 107 -4.97 -14.44 15.00
N THR A 108 -5.72 -15.39 15.56
CA THR A 108 -6.50 -15.18 16.79
C THR A 108 -6.24 -16.20 17.89
N ASP A 109 -5.57 -17.32 17.59
CA ASP A 109 -5.35 -18.40 18.55
C ASP A 109 -3.87 -18.65 18.80
N THR A 110 -3.32 -17.92 19.78
CA THR A 110 -1.92 -18.08 20.22
C THR A 110 -1.66 -19.48 20.77
N GLN A 111 -2.62 -20.12 21.46
CA GLN A 111 -2.41 -21.46 22.01
C GLN A 111 -2.33 -22.51 20.89
N PHE A 112 -3.19 -22.39 19.88
CA PHE A 112 -3.10 -23.19 18.66
C PHE A 112 -1.76 -22.99 17.96
N ASN A 113 -1.30 -21.75 17.80
CA ASN A 113 0.00 -21.45 17.20
C ASN A 113 1.14 -22.10 17.98
N MET A 114 1.17 -21.94 19.30
CA MET A 114 2.19 -22.58 20.15
C MET A 114 2.18 -24.10 19.99
N LYS A 115 1.00 -24.74 19.93
CA LYS A 115 0.89 -26.18 19.67
C LYS A 115 1.45 -26.56 18.31
N GLN A 116 1.11 -25.82 17.25
CA GLN A 116 1.63 -26.04 15.90
C GLN A 116 3.16 -25.89 15.83
N LEU A 117 3.70 -24.84 16.45
CA LEU A 117 5.14 -24.55 16.49
C LEU A 117 5.91 -25.58 17.32
N SER A 118 5.31 -26.09 18.41
CA SER A 118 5.95 -27.07 19.30
C SER A 118 6.27 -28.40 18.62
N ASN A 119 5.60 -28.69 17.49
CA ASN A 119 5.94 -29.83 16.64
C ASN A 119 7.33 -29.67 16.00
N PHE A 120 7.85 -28.46 15.86
CA PHE A 120 9.14 -28.15 15.20
C PHE A 120 10.20 -27.68 16.20
N SER A 121 9.83 -26.82 17.15
CA SER A 121 10.66 -26.49 18.32
C SER A 121 9.77 -26.02 19.48
N LYS A 122 9.94 -26.66 20.64
CA LYS A 122 9.26 -26.25 21.88
C LYS A 122 9.73 -24.87 22.35
N LYS A 123 11.02 -24.58 22.18
CA LYS A 123 11.62 -23.30 22.54
C LYS A 123 11.05 -22.18 21.67
N ASP A 124 10.94 -22.40 20.36
CA ASP A 124 10.34 -21.41 19.46
C ASP A 124 8.87 -21.17 19.77
N ALA A 125 8.13 -22.22 20.11
CA ALA A 125 6.74 -22.09 20.56
C ALA A 125 6.60 -21.21 21.82
N GLU A 126 7.51 -21.34 22.77
CA GLU A 126 7.55 -20.48 23.97
C GLU A 126 7.98 -19.04 23.68
N MET A 127 8.81 -18.83 22.65
CA MET A 127 9.28 -17.50 22.25
C MET A 127 8.29 -16.74 21.37
N PHE A 128 7.44 -17.45 20.62
CA PHE A 128 6.53 -16.86 19.65
C PHE A 128 5.60 -15.76 20.20
N PRO A 129 4.92 -15.94 21.36
CA PRO A 129 4.08 -14.87 21.91
C PRO A 129 4.89 -13.60 22.27
N LYS A 130 6.14 -13.76 22.73
CA LYS A 130 7.02 -12.64 23.08
C LYS A 130 7.45 -11.87 21.83
N TYR A 131 7.67 -12.58 20.72
CA TYR A 131 7.95 -11.99 19.42
C TYR A 131 6.74 -11.18 18.90
N GLU A 132 5.53 -11.74 18.98
CA GLU A 132 4.30 -11.04 18.57
C GLU A 132 4.05 -9.78 19.41
N GLU A 133 4.24 -9.86 20.73
CA GLU A 133 4.12 -8.72 21.63
C GLU A 133 5.16 -7.63 21.30
N TRP A 134 6.41 -8.04 21.04
CA TRP A 134 7.48 -7.14 20.64
C TRP A 134 7.15 -6.37 19.35
N LEU A 135 6.70 -7.06 18.30
CA LEU A 135 6.26 -6.42 17.07
C LEU A 135 5.07 -5.48 17.31
N THR A 136 4.06 -5.95 18.05
CA THR A 136 2.85 -5.17 18.35
C THR A 136 3.18 -3.85 19.06
N LYS A 137 4.13 -3.87 20.01
CA LYS A 137 4.60 -2.67 20.69
C LYS A 137 5.21 -1.66 19.72
N ILE A 138 6.00 -2.13 18.76
CA ILE A 138 6.63 -1.28 17.75
C ILE A 138 5.58 -0.70 16.80
N CYS A 139 4.64 -1.51 16.30
CA CYS A 139 3.55 -1.05 15.44
C CYS A 139 2.72 0.06 16.11
N ARG A 140 2.29 -0.15 17.36
CA ARG A 140 1.51 0.85 18.13
C ARG A 140 2.26 2.17 18.32
N ALA A 141 3.59 2.12 18.45
CA ALA A 141 4.38 3.34 18.53
C ALA A 141 4.41 4.11 17.20
N LEU A 142 4.37 3.39 16.07
CA LEU A 142 4.37 3.97 14.74
C LEU A 142 2.99 4.45 14.27
N ASP A 143 1.88 3.90 14.78
CA ASP A 143 0.53 4.19 14.29
C ASP A 143 0.23 5.69 14.11
N GLU A 144 0.54 6.52 15.12
CA GLU A 144 0.35 7.98 15.04
C GLU A 144 1.25 8.67 14.00
N LEU A 145 2.48 8.17 13.84
CA LEU A 145 3.42 8.73 12.88
C LEU A 145 2.90 8.57 11.46
N ILE A 146 2.20 7.47 11.17
CA ILE A 146 1.71 7.21 9.82
C ILE A 146 0.57 8.15 9.41
N TYR A 147 -0.16 8.71 10.38
CA TYR A 147 -1.17 9.76 10.14
C TYR A 147 -0.59 11.17 10.12
N SER A 148 0.67 11.32 10.51
CA SER A 148 1.34 12.61 10.58
C SER A 148 1.97 12.95 9.23
N PRO A 149 2.00 14.23 8.81
CA PRO A 149 2.71 14.62 7.60
C PRO A 149 4.21 14.26 7.74
N PRO A 150 4.85 13.80 6.66
CA PRO A 150 6.29 13.51 6.71
C PRO A 150 7.07 14.78 7.05
N ALA A 151 8.20 14.62 7.74
CA ALA A 151 9.09 15.74 7.98
C ALA A 151 9.62 16.26 6.63
N ASP A 152 9.35 17.53 6.34
CA ASP A 152 9.90 18.20 5.16
C ASP A 152 11.34 18.61 5.45
N LEU A 153 12.28 17.68 5.21
CA LEU A 153 13.70 17.93 5.38
C LEU A 153 14.25 18.98 4.39
N GLY A 154 13.53 19.24 3.28
CA GLY A 154 13.87 20.31 2.34
C GLY A 154 13.80 21.69 3.00
N GLN A 155 12.84 21.88 3.92
CA GLN A 155 12.74 23.11 4.71
C GLN A 155 13.93 23.33 5.66
N MET A 156 14.74 22.31 5.94
CA MET A 156 15.97 22.44 6.72
C MET A 156 17.15 23.02 5.92
N SER A 157 17.02 23.18 4.59
CA SER A 157 18.02 23.81 3.74
C SER A 157 18.38 25.22 4.25
N LYS A 158 19.68 25.56 4.17
CA LYS A 158 20.18 26.89 4.54
C LYS A 158 19.60 28.03 3.69
N GLN A 159 19.04 27.70 2.52
CA GLN A 159 18.39 28.65 1.62
C GLN A 159 16.99 29.08 2.10
N ASN A 160 16.39 28.35 3.05
CA ASN A 160 15.07 28.66 3.59
C ASN A 160 15.14 29.58 4.81
N LYS A 161 14.00 30.22 5.12
CA LYS A 161 13.89 31.13 6.27
C LYS A 161 14.21 30.40 7.56
N ILE A 162 14.83 31.12 8.49
CA ILE A 162 15.21 30.59 9.81
C ILE A 162 13.98 30.04 10.56
N SER A 163 12.82 30.70 10.45
CA SER A 163 11.55 30.25 11.03
C SER A 163 11.13 28.86 10.54
N ASP A 164 11.27 28.60 9.25
CA ASP A 164 10.82 27.37 8.60
C ASP A 164 11.75 26.22 9.01
N ARG A 165 13.06 26.50 9.09
CA ARG A 165 14.07 25.58 9.62
C ARG A 165 13.80 25.20 11.07
N PHE A 166 13.49 26.19 11.93
CA PHE A 166 13.13 25.92 13.33
C PHE A 166 11.86 25.09 13.44
N ARG A 167 10.82 25.37 12.63
CA ARG A 167 9.59 24.59 12.61
C ARG A 167 9.84 23.15 12.18
N ALA A 168 10.61 22.92 11.12
CA ALA A 168 10.95 21.58 10.64
C ALA A 168 11.77 20.79 11.68
N TYR A 169 12.74 21.45 12.33
CA TYR A 169 13.54 20.85 13.41
C TYR A 169 12.66 20.47 14.61
N ASN A 170 11.86 21.39 15.12
CA ASN A 170 10.98 21.14 16.27
C ASN A 170 9.97 20.03 16.00
N TYR A 171 9.40 20.01 14.79
CA TYR A 171 8.48 18.95 14.38
C TYR A 171 9.16 17.58 14.35
N SER A 172 10.35 17.49 13.75
CA SER A 172 11.14 16.25 13.68
C SER A 172 11.56 15.78 15.07
N ALA A 173 12.08 16.70 15.90
CA ALA A 173 12.46 16.41 17.28
C ALA A 173 11.27 15.86 18.09
N ARG A 174 10.07 16.43 17.90
CA ARG A 174 8.84 15.94 18.54
C ARG A 174 8.49 14.51 18.12
N ILE A 175 8.63 14.16 16.83
CA ILE A 175 8.42 12.79 16.36
C ILE A 175 9.37 11.82 17.05
N PHE A 176 10.68 12.12 17.03
CA PHE A 176 11.68 11.25 17.65
C PHE A 176 11.48 11.14 19.17
N TYR A 177 11.16 12.25 19.83
CA TYR A 177 10.87 12.27 21.26
C TYR A 177 9.64 11.42 21.60
N ASN A 178 8.56 11.51 20.82
CA ASN A 178 7.36 10.69 21.02
C ASN A 178 7.64 9.21 20.81
N LEU A 179 8.40 8.85 19.77
CA LEU A 179 8.82 7.46 19.54
C LEU A 179 9.68 6.95 20.71
N PHE A 180 10.64 7.75 21.16
CA PHE A 180 11.50 7.39 22.28
C PHE A 180 10.71 7.23 23.58
N GLN A 181 9.73 8.09 23.86
CA GLN A 181 8.85 7.93 25.02
C GLN A 181 8.05 6.62 24.98
N LYS A 182 7.55 6.23 23.81
CA LYS A 182 6.75 5.00 23.64
C LYS A 182 7.59 3.72 23.66
N LEU A 183 8.79 3.76 23.11
CA LEU A 183 9.64 2.58 22.90
C LEU A 183 10.77 2.42 23.94
N GLY A 184 11.21 3.52 24.55
CA GLY A 184 12.44 3.60 25.33
C GLY A 184 13.69 3.41 24.47
N LEU A 185 14.88 3.40 25.10
CA LEU A 185 16.14 3.21 24.40
C LEU A 185 16.20 1.85 23.68
N LYS A 186 15.86 0.77 24.37
CA LYS A 186 15.87 -0.59 23.80
C LYS A 186 14.94 -0.70 22.59
N GLY A 187 13.67 -0.31 22.73
CA GLY A 187 12.72 -0.40 21.62
C GLY A 187 13.07 0.53 20.44
N SER A 188 13.75 1.65 20.70
CA SER A 188 14.24 2.52 19.63
C SER A 188 15.39 1.87 18.85
N LEU A 189 16.29 1.15 19.53
CA LEU A 189 17.35 0.36 18.89
C LEU A 189 16.77 -0.83 18.11
N ASP A 190 15.76 -1.50 18.67
CA ASP A 190 15.04 -2.58 18.00
C ASP A 190 14.37 -2.09 16.71
N LEU A 191 13.68 -0.93 16.76
CA LEU A 191 13.10 -0.29 15.59
C LEU A 191 14.18 0.06 14.55
N TYR A 192 15.29 0.67 14.96
CA TYR A 192 16.41 0.93 14.05
C TYR A 192 16.93 -0.35 13.38
N GLN A 193 17.07 -1.43 14.14
CA GLN A 193 17.53 -2.71 13.63
C GLN A 193 16.53 -3.29 12.62
N LEU A 194 15.23 -3.28 12.94
CA LEU A 194 14.16 -3.70 12.02
C LEU A 194 14.21 -2.92 10.71
N LEU A 195 14.35 -1.59 10.77
CA LEU A 195 14.36 -0.73 9.59
C LEU A 195 15.56 -0.93 8.67
N THR A 196 16.69 -1.41 9.20
CA THR A 196 17.98 -1.43 8.49
C THR A 196 18.53 -2.84 8.22
N SER A 197 18.05 -3.86 8.93
CA SER A 197 18.53 -5.24 8.82
C SER A 197 17.70 -6.07 7.83
N SER A 198 18.15 -7.30 7.59
CA SER A 198 17.40 -8.32 6.86
C SER A 198 16.37 -9.00 7.76
N ALA A 199 15.31 -9.55 7.16
CA ALA A 199 14.31 -10.35 7.86
C ALA A 199 14.96 -11.57 8.55
N SER A 200 15.92 -12.23 7.89
CA SER A 200 16.66 -13.36 8.46
C SER A 200 17.36 -12.99 9.76
N LYS A 201 18.10 -11.88 9.79
CA LYS A 201 18.82 -11.43 10.98
C LYS A 201 17.89 -11.11 12.16
N ILE A 202 16.68 -10.63 11.87
CA ILE A 202 15.67 -10.41 12.91
C ILE A 202 15.17 -11.76 13.42
N LEU A 203 14.76 -12.67 12.52
CA LEU A 203 14.17 -13.95 12.89
C LEU A 203 15.15 -14.90 13.60
N ASP A 204 16.43 -14.89 13.22
CA ASP A 204 17.49 -15.70 13.87
C ASP A 204 17.73 -15.31 15.35
N GLN A 205 17.32 -14.11 15.78
CA GLN A 205 17.39 -13.71 17.19
C GLN A 205 16.27 -14.34 18.04
N TRP A 206 15.17 -14.76 17.40
CA TRP A 206 13.97 -15.23 18.07
C TRP A 206 13.74 -16.73 17.94
N PHE A 207 14.13 -17.32 16.81
CA PHE A 207 13.74 -18.68 16.44
C PHE A 207 14.93 -19.49 15.95
N GLU A 208 14.96 -20.78 16.30
CA GLU A 208 15.98 -21.72 15.84
C GLU A 208 15.50 -22.58 14.66
N SER A 209 14.20 -22.82 14.53
CA SER A 209 13.62 -23.64 13.47
C SER A 209 13.57 -22.92 12.12
N ASP A 210 14.20 -23.49 11.11
CA ASP A 210 14.16 -22.96 9.74
C ASP A 210 12.74 -22.95 9.16
N ILE A 211 11.86 -23.86 9.56
CA ILE A 211 10.46 -23.88 9.09
C ILE A 211 9.68 -22.67 9.60
N ILE A 212 9.88 -22.33 10.87
CA ILE A 212 9.25 -21.17 11.51
C ILE A 212 9.81 -19.89 10.91
N LYS A 213 11.14 -19.78 10.80
CA LYS A 213 11.81 -18.64 10.17
C LYS A 213 11.37 -18.45 8.71
N ALA A 214 11.32 -19.52 7.91
CA ALA A 214 10.88 -19.44 6.51
C ALA A 214 9.42 -18.99 6.40
N THR A 215 8.55 -19.46 7.29
CA THR A 215 7.13 -19.06 7.31
C THR A 215 7.01 -17.56 7.58
N LEU A 216 7.65 -17.06 8.64
CA LEU A 216 7.58 -15.65 9.03
C LEU A 216 8.35 -14.73 8.07
N ALA A 217 9.43 -15.22 7.45
CA ALA A 217 10.20 -14.45 6.48
C ALA A 217 9.36 -14.06 5.25
N THR A 218 8.29 -14.81 4.92
CA THR A 218 7.39 -14.50 3.80
C THR A 218 6.85 -13.07 3.90
N ASP A 219 6.46 -12.63 5.10
CA ASP A 219 5.95 -11.27 5.35
C ASP A 219 7.02 -10.20 5.09
N GLY A 220 8.30 -10.56 5.17
CA GLY A 220 9.45 -9.70 4.84
C GLY A 220 9.76 -9.57 3.35
N LEU A 221 9.03 -10.28 2.48
CA LEU A 221 9.33 -10.37 1.04
C LEU A 221 8.17 -9.94 0.14
N ILE A 222 6.94 -9.91 0.66
CA ILE A 222 5.76 -9.57 -0.14
C ILE A 222 5.92 -8.16 -0.76
N GLY A 223 5.82 -8.11 -2.08
CA GLY A 223 5.90 -6.86 -2.84
C GLY A 223 7.31 -6.34 -3.14
N ALA A 224 8.37 -7.07 -2.76
CA ALA A 224 9.75 -6.71 -3.05
C ALA A 224 10.43 -7.72 -3.99
N MET A 225 11.38 -7.23 -4.80
CA MET A 225 12.31 -8.08 -5.54
C MET A 225 13.59 -8.29 -4.72
N LEU A 226 13.44 -8.87 -3.53
CA LEU A 226 14.50 -9.09 -2.54
C LEU A 226 14.36 -10.50 -1.95
N GLY A 227 15.47 -11.03 -1.44
CA GLY A 227 15.53 -12.26 -0.65
C GLY A 227 15.59 -11.99 0.87
N PRO A 228 15.37 -13.01 1.71
CA PRO A 228 15.27 -12.84 3.17
C PRO A 228 16.57 -12.37 3.86
N TYR A 229 17.70 -12.43 3.15
CA TYR A 229 19.01 -11.98 3.61
C TYR A 229 19.36 -10.55 3.16
N ASP A 230 18.55 -9.95 2.28
CA ASP A 230 18.79 -8.59 1.81
C ASP A 230 18.42 -7.57 2.89
N ARG A 231 19.21 -6.50 2.98
CA ARG A 231 18.96 -5.38 3.90
C ARG A 231 17.65 -4.68 3.56
N GLY A 232 16.93 -4.24 4.58
CA GLY A 232 15.64 -3.56 4.42
C GLY A 232 14.43 -4.49 4.41
N THR A 233 14.61 -5.81 4.28
CA THR A 233 13.50 -6.77 4.40
C THR A 233 12.94 -6.86 5.82
N GLY A 234 13.70 -6.44 6.85
CA GLY A 234 13.19 -6.28 8.22
C GLY A 234 12.09 -5.20 8.33
N TYR A 235 12.17 -4.13 7.53
CA TYR A 235 11.10 -3.14 7.46
C TYR A 235 9.83 -3.72 6.81
N ILE A 236 9.99 -4.53 5.77
CA ILE A 236 8.86 -5.15 5.06
C ILE A 236 8.11 -6.11 5.99
N LEU A 237 8.86 -6.85 6.83
CA LEU A 237 8.30 -7.70 7.88
C LEU A 237 7.43 -6.88 8.84
N LEU A 238 7.94 -5.73 9.30
CA LEU A 238 7.18 -4.81 10.15
C LEU A 238 5.96 -4.21 9.42
N HIS A 239 6.12 -3.83 8.16
CA HIS A 239 5.05 -3.18 7.39
C HIS A 239 3.81 -4.08 7.24
N HIS A 240 3.98 -5.39 7.05
CA HIS A 240 2.86 -6.32 6.88
C HIS A 240 2.10 -6.59 8.19
N VAL A 241 2.73 -6.42 9.35
CA VAL A 241 2.07 -6.56 10.66
C VAL A 241 1.38 -5.28 11.14
N MET A 242 1.66 -4.14 10.50
CA MET A 242 1.02 -2.84 10.81
C MET A 242 -0.41 -2.71 10.26
N GLY A 243 -0.84 -3.63 9.40
CA GLY A 243 -2.19 -3.60 8.83
C GLY A 243 -3.25 -4.06 9.83
N GLY A 244 -4.47 -3.56 9.67
CA GLY A 244 -5.56 -3.86 10.58
C GLY A 244 -6.86 -3.15 10.24
N LEU A 245 -7.98 -3.82 10.52
CA LEU A 245 -9.34 -3.30 10.36
C LEU A 245 -10.21 -3.73 11.54
N ASP A 246 -11.32 -3.03 11.76
CA ASP A 246 -12.32 -3.32 12.79
C ASP A 246 -11.73 -3.47 14.20
N GLY A 247 -10.78 -2.59 14.52
CA GLY A 247 -10.11 -2.57 15.83
C GLY A 247 -9.13 -3.73 16.06
N ARG A 248 -8.90 -4.57 15.05
CA ARG A 248 -7.93 -5.68 15.11
C ARG A 248 -6.62 -5.26 14.45
N ALA A 249 -5.54 -5.23 15.23
CA ALA A 249 -4.18 -5.06 14.72
C ALA A 249 -3.67 -6.37 14.10
N ASN A 250 -2.69 -6.29 13.19
CA ASN A 250 -2.10 -7.41 12.48
C ASN A 250 -3.14 -8.33 11.80
N ALA A 251 -4.18 -7.73 11.22
CA ALA A 251 -5.35 -8.44 10.72
C ALA A 251 -5.46 -8.32 9.20
N TRP A 252 -5.65 -9.46 8.54
CA TRP A 252 -5.85 -9.56 7.09
C TRP A 252 -7.25 -10.07 6.78
N TYR A 253 -7.79 -9.62 5.65
CA TYR A 253 -9.17 -9.88 5.27
C TYR A 253 -9.31 -10.24 3.79
N TYR A 254 -10.25 -11.11 3.49
CA TYR A 254 -10.73 -11.38 2.14
C TYR A 254 -11.90 -10.47 1.80
N VAL A 255 -11.80 -9.73 0.70
CA VAL A 255 -12.90 -8.88 0.25
C VAL A 255 -13.92 -9.72 -0.50
N GLN A 256 -15.21 -9.54 -0.17
CA GLN A 256 -16.29 -10.23 -0.88
C GLN A 256 -16.26 -9.87 -2.36
N GLY A 257 -16.20 -10.90 -3.23
CA GLY A 257 -16.10 -10.70 -4.68
C GLY A 257 -14.73 -10.23 -5.17
N GLY A 258 -13.71 -10.22 -4.31
CA GLY A 258 -12.33 -9.82 -4.65
C GLY A 258 -12.01 -8.35 -4.40
N MET A 259 -10.76 -7.96 -4.62
CA MET A 259 -10.26 -6.61 -4.30
C MET A 259 -10.96 -5.49 -5.10
N GLY A 260 -11.56 -5.82 -6.25
CA GLY A 260 -12.45 -4.92 -6.98
C GLY A 260 -13.59 -4.38 -6.12
N GLY A 261 -14.03 -5.12 -5.09
CA GLY A 261 -15.03 -4.64 -4.12
C GLY A 261 -14.60 -3.37 -3.39
N VAL A 262 -13.31 -3.23 -3.05
CA VAL A 262 -12.77 -2.01 -2.41
C VAL A 262 -12.83 -0.83 -3.37
N SER A 263 -12.28 -1.01 -4.57
CA SER A 263 -12.25 0.04 -5.60
C SER A 263 -13.65 0.48 -6.03
N ASN A 264 -14.58 -0.47 -6.15
CA ASN A 264 -15.97 -0.18 -6.53
C ASN A 264 -16.73 0.52 -5.40
N ALA A 265 -16.50 0.17 -4.14
CA ALA A 265 -17.06 0.90 -3.00
C ALA A 265 -16.56 2.36 -2.97
N ILE A 266 -15.25 2.58 -3.18
CA ILE A 266 -14.69 3.95 -3.27
C ILE A 266 -15.31 4.69 -4.46
N ALA A 267 -15.40 4.06 -5.64
CA ALA A 267 -15.98 4.69 -6.83
C ALA A 267 -17.47 5.02 -6.65
N SER A 268 -18.23 4.18 -5.93
CA SER A 268 -19.62 4.43 -5.56
C SER A 268 -19.74 5.64 -4.63
N SER A 269 -18.92 5.70 -3.58
CA SER A 269 -18.84 6.86 -2.67
C SER A 269 -18.45 8.15 -3.39
N ALA A 270 -17.45 8.09 -4.27
CA ALA A 270 -17.02 9.21 -5.09
C ALA A 270 -18.16 9.75 -5.99
N ARG A 271 -18.89 8.86 -6.67
CA ARG A 271 -20.04 9.27 -7.50
C ARG A 271 -21.16 9.87 -6.67
N ALA A 272 -21.45 9.31 -5.48
CA ALA A 272 -22.43 9.88 -4.57
C ALA A 272 -22.04 11.30 -4.10
N ALA A 273 -20.74 11.59 -3.99
CA ALA A 273 -20.21 12.93 -3.73
C ALA A 273 -20.17 13.85 -4.97
N GLY A 274 -20.63 13.39 -6.14
CA GLY A 274 -20.69 14.19 -7.38
C GLY A 274 -19.47 14.08 -8.30
N VAL A 275 -18.55 13.13 -8.06
CA VAL A 275 -17.43 12.87 -8.97
C VAL A 275 -17.93 12.26 -10.28
N GLU A 276 -17.51 12.83 -11.41
CA GLU A 276 -17.70 12.20 -12.72
C GLU A 276 -16.55 11.22 -12.98
N ILE A 277 -16.86 9.94 -13.20
CA ILE A 277 -15.86 8.90 -13.51
C ILE A 277 -16.12 8.40 -14.92
N ARG A 278 -15.21 8.69 -15.85
CA ARG A 278 -15.26 8.20 -17.24
C ARG A 278 -14.26 7.05 -17.43
N THR A 279 -14.78 5.88 -17.77
CA THR A 279 -14.00 4.73 -18.25
C THR A 279 -13.84 4.80 -19.77
N ASN A 280 -12.90 4.02 -20.33
CA ASN A 280 -12.49 4.13 -21.73
C ASN A 280 -12.08 5.56 -22.14
N CYS A 281 -11.58 6.32 -21.16
CA CYS A 281 -11.19 7.72 -21.27
C CYS A 281 -9.67 7.79 -21.13
N SER A 282 -8.95 7.46 -22.22
CA SER A 282 -7.50 7.47 -22.23
C SER A 282 -6.98 8.89 -22.43
N VAL A 283 -6.22 9.40 -21.46
CA VAL A 283 -5.52 10.68 -21.57
C VAL A 283 -4.25 10.48 -22.38
N LYS A 284 -4.11 11.27 -23.45
CA LYS A 284 -2.93 11.30 -24.32
C LYS A 284 -1.82 12.13 -23.70
N HIS A 285 -2.13 13.37 -23.29
CA HIS A 285 -1.20 14.24 -22.57
C HIS A 285 -1.94 15.27 -21.70
N ILE A 286 -1.19 15.88 -20.77
CA ILE A 286 -1.62 16.99 -19.93
C ILE A 286 -1.29 18.29 -20.69
N ASP A 287 -2.30 19.14 -20.90
CA ASP A 287 -2.13 20.43 -21.59
C ASP A 287 -1.53 21.46 -20.63
N ILE A 288 -0.31 21.91 -20.93
CA ILE A 288 0.44 22.87 -20.12
C ILE A 288 0.87 24.02 -21.03
N ARG A 289 0.43 25.24 -20.70
CA ARG A 289 0.74 26.47 -21.44
C ARG A 289 1.22 27.54 -20.46
N ASN A 290 2.28 28.27 -20.82
CA ASN A 290 2.88 29.29 -19.96
C ASN A 290 3.15 28.78 -18.53
N SER A 291 3.71 27.56 -18.44
CA SER A 291 3.99 26.88 -17.17
C SER A 291 2.77 26.62 -16.27
N LYS A 292 1.56 26.59 -16.84
CA LYS A 292 0.31 26.35 -16.14
C LYS A 292 -0.51 25.27 -16.82
N VAL A 293 -1.09 24.37 -16.02
CA VAL A 293 -2.02 23.35 -16.52
C VAL A 293 -3.32 24.02 -16.98
N GLU A 294 -3.81 23.62 -18.15
CA GLU A 294 -5.12 24.03 -18.67
C GLU A 294 -6.13 22.87 -18.74
N GLY A 295 -5.67 21.63 -18.60
CA GLY A 295 -6.51 20.45 -18.64
C GLY A 295 -5.79 19.22 -19.18
N VAL A 296 -6.52 18.36 -19.86
CA VAL A 296 -6.00 17.15 -20.51
C VAL A 296 -6.56 17.00 -21.92
N VAL A 297 -5.77 16.38 -22.80
CA VAL A 297 -6.21 15.97 -24.14
C VAL A 297 -6.32 14.46 -24.17
N LEU A 298 -7.45 13.95 -24.63
CA LEU A 298 -7.71 12.52 -24.75
C LEU A 298 -7.13 11.96 -26.07
N GLU A 299 -6.99 10.64 -26.14
CA GLU A 299 -6.51 9.95 -27.36
C GLU A 299 -7.41 10.16 -28.58
N ASN A 300 -8.72 10.39 -28.36
CA ASN A 300 -9.69 10.70 -29.42
C ASN A 300 -9.67 12.18 -29.85
N GLY A 301 -8.79 13.01 -29.27
CA GLY A 301 -8.69 14.44 -29.55
C GLY A 301 -9.64 15.34 -28.74
N GLU A 302 -10.50 14.80 -27.87
CA GLU A 302 -11.32 15.62 -26.97
C GLU A 302 -10.41 16.38 -25.98
N GLU A 303 -10.58 17.69 -25.90
CA GLU A 303 -9.94 18.54 -24.89
C GLU A 303 -10.88 18.73 -23.69
N ILE A 304 -10.37 18.44 -22.50
CA ILE A 304 -11.11 18.64 -21.25
C ILE A 304 -10.38 19.66 -20.40
N LYS A 305 -11.00 20.83 -20.22
CA LYS A 305 -10.45 21.92 -19.40
C LYS A 305 -10.54 21.63 -17.90
N GLY A 306 -9.45 21.89 -17.19
CA GLY A 306 -9.32 21.70 -15.75
C GLY A 306 -8.28 22.63 -15.14
N LYS A 307 -8.50 23.09 -13.90
CA LYS A 307 -7.55 24.00 -13.22
C LYS A 307 -6.36 23.27 -12.61
N ILE A 308 -6.58 22.03 -12.18
CA ILE A 308 -5.58 21.15 -11.55
C ILE A 308 -5.67 19.78 -12.21
N VAL A 309 -4.52 19.15 -12.45
CA VAL A 309 -4.43 17.75 -12.87
C VAL A 309 -3.64 16.98 -11.83
N ALA A 310 -4.22 15.92 -11.27
CA ALA A 310 -3.53 14.98 -10.41
C ALA A 310 -3.35 13.64 -11.16
N SER A 311 -2.10 13.26 -11.42
CA SER A 311 -1.81 11.98 -12.07
C SER A 311 -1.75 10.86 -11.04
N ASN A 312 -2.62 9.87 -11.18
CA ASN A 312 -2.59 8.62 -10.45
C ASN A 312 -1.96 7.48 -11.29
N ALA A 313 -1.46 7.80 -12.50
CA ALA A 313 -0.57 6.93 -13.23
C ALA A 313 0.80 6.86 -12.54
N THR A 314 1.59 5.83 -12.86
CA THR A 314 2.99 5.74 -12.38
C THR A 314 3.77 7.02 -12.73
N GLY A 315 4.74 7.41 -11.91
CA GLY A 315 5.65 8.51 -12.22
C GLY A 315 6.29 8.36 -13.60
N TYR A 316 6.76 7.15 -13.94
CA TYR A 316 7.29 6.83 -15.27
C TYR A 316 6.32 7.21 -16.40
N THR A 317 5.10 6.68 -16.39
CA THR A 317 4.07 7.00 -17.41
C THR A 317 3.78 8.49 -17.46
N THR A 318 3.67 9.16 -16.31
CA THR A 318 3.37 10.59 -16.24
C THR A 318 4.45 11.44 -16.92
N PHE A 319 5.72 11.27 -16.52
CA PHE A 319 6.83 12.09 -17.02
C PHE A 319 7.37 11.65 -18.39
N LYS A 320 7.15 10.38 -18.77
CA LYS A 320 7.56 9.88 -20.08
C LYS A 320 6.50 10.15 -21.16
N ASN A 321 5.23 9.90 -20.85
CA ASN A 321 4.19 9.81 -21.87
C ASN A 321 3.16 10.95 -21.78
N LEU A 322 2.81 11.41 -20.57
CA LEU A 322 1.71 12.36 -20.38
C LEU A 322 2.15 13.82 -20.34
N ILE A 323 3.40 14.12 -20.03
CA ILE A 323 3.96 15.47 -20.07
C ILE A 323 4.82 15.60 -21.32
N LEU A 324 4.55 16.62 -22.14
CA LEU A 324 5.28 16.90 -23.37
C LEU A 324 6.73 17.34 -23.07
N ASN A 325 7.67 16.96 -23.93
CA ASN A 325 9.12 17.16 -23.70
C ASN A 325 9.54 18.64 -23.72
N ASP A 326 8.90 19.45 -24.55
CA ASP A 326 9.13 20.89 -24.67
C ASP A 326 8.85 21.60 -23.34
N VAL A 327 7.77 21.24 -22.64
CA VAL A 327 7.46 21.77 -21.30
C VAL A 327 8.58 21.46 -20.32
N ILE A 328 9.11 20.24 -20.35
CA ILE A 328 10.12 19.78 -19.39
C ILE A 328 11.46 20.46 -19.65
N GLN A 329 11.88 20.60 -20.91
CA GLN A 329 13.18 21.17 -21.28
C GLN A 329 13.35 22.63 -20.85
N THR A 330 12.26 23.35 -20.60
CA THR A 330 12.30 24.75 -20.16
C THR A 330 12.55 24.91 -18.64
N ASN A 331 12.56 23.83 -17.87
CA ASN A 331 12.74 23.86 -16.42
C ASN A 331 13.77 22.81 -15.94
N ALA A 332 14.92 23.28 -15.45
CA ALA A 332 16.04 22.43 -15.02
C ALA A 332 15.67 21.44 -13.91
N GLU A 333 14.83 21.83 -12.95
CA GLU A 333 14.37 20.96 -11.87
C GLU A 333 13.49 19.82 -12.41
N LEU A 334 12.61 20.12 -13.37
CA LEU A 334 11.78 19.10 -14.03
C LEU A 334 12.60 18.15 -14.91
N VAL A 335 13.67 18.65 -15.55
CA VAL A 335 14.63 17.81 -16.29
C VAL A 335 15.30 16.82 -15.34
N GLU A 336 15.81 17.29 -14.20
CA GLU A 336 16.46 16.45 -13.21
C GLU A 336 15.48 15.44 -12.59
N LEU A 337 14.29 15.90 -12.23
CA LEU A 337 13.23 15.04 -11.68
C LEU A 337 12.83 13.93 -12.67
N LYS A 338 12.62 14.29 -13.94
CA LYS A 338 12.34 13.31 -15.00
C LYS A 338 13.46 12.29 -15.11
N ARG A 339 14.72 12.72 -15.14
CA ARG A 339 15.87 11.81 -15.20
C ARG A 339 15.84 10.81 -14.05
N HIS A 340 15.65 11.27 -12.81
CA HIS A 340 15.55 10.39 -11.64
C HIS A 340 14.39 9.41 -11.75
N ILE A 341 13.19 9.87 -12.13
CA ILE A 341 12.00 9.01 -12.26
C ILE A 341 12.17 7.94 -13.34
N LEU A 342 12.79 8.28 -14.46
CA LEU A 342 13.02 7.35 -15.57
C LEU A 342 14.13 6.33 -15.28
N GLN A 343 15.01 6.63 -14.32
CA GLN A 343 16.09 5.74 -13.84
C GLN A 343 15.68 4.89 -12.63
N MET A 344 14.48 5.08 -12.08
CA MET A 344 13.97 4.22 -11.01
C MET A 344 13.86 2.78 -11.50
N ASP A 345 14.30 1.84 -10.67
CA ASP A 345 14.12 0.42 -10.93
C ASP A 345 12.69 -0.01 -10.57
N TYR A 346 11.95 -0.50 -11.56
CA TYR A 346 10.59 -1.01 -11.42
C TYR A 346 10.54 -2.56 -11.44
N SER A 347 11.68 -3.22 -11.31
CA SER A 347 11.77 -4.68 -11.31
C SER A 347 10.96 -5.27 -10.15
N SER A 348 10.21 -6.34 -10.42
CA SER A 348 9.35 -7.00 -9.45
C SER A 348 9.39 -8.51 -9.63
N GLY A 349 9.57 -9.25 -8.55
CA GLY A 349 9.59 -10.71 -8.52
C GLY A 349 8.20 -11.37 -8.49
N THR A 350 7.16 -10.72 -9.03
CA THR A 350 5.78 -11.21 -8.89
C THR A 350 5.30 -11.96 -10.11
N THR A 351 5.00 -13.25 -9.96
CA THR A 351 4.23 -14.04 -10.94
C THR A 351 2.95 -14.55 -10.29
N LYS A 352 1.82 -14.45 -11.00
CA LYS A 352 0.52 -14.92 -10.52
C LYS A 352 -0.07 -15.95 -11.46
N ILE A 353 -0.40 -17.11 -10.92
CA ILE A 353 -1.11 -18.18 -11.62
C ILE A 353 -2.56 -18.19 -11.12
N ASN A 354 -3.52 -18.09 -12.02
CA ASN A 354 -4.95 -18.21 -11.73
C ASN A 354 -5.44 -19.54 -12.30
N LEU A 355 -6.10 -20.35 -11.48
CA LEU A 355 -6.65 -21.65 -11.87
C LEU A 355 -8.16 -21.65 -11.60
N ALA A 356 -8.96 -22.01 -12.60
CA ALA A 356 -10.38 -22.33 -12.44
C ALA A 356 -10.51 -23.85 -12.41
N LEU A 357 -10.98 -24.39 -11.29
CA LEU A 357 -11.08 -25.84 -11.06
C LEU A 357 -12.55 -26.26 -11.01
N SER A 358 -12.84 -27.49 -11.44
CA SER A 358 -14.19 -28.07 -11.42
C SER A 358 -14.61 -28.59 -10.04
N GLY A 359 -13.70 -28.61 -9.07
CA GLY A 359 -13.92 -29.08 -7.71
C GLY A 359 -12.78 -28.67 -6.77
N LEU A 360 -12.92 -29.00 -5.49
CA LEU A 360 -11.86 -28.81 -4.51
C LEU A 360 -10.68 -29.75 -4.81
N PRO A 361 -9.42 -29.27 -4.68
CA PRO A 361 -8.23 -30.08 -4.87
C PRO A 361 -8.06 -31.18 -3.81
#